data_AF-A0A947G081-F1
#
_entry.id   AF-A0A947G081-F1
#
_cell.length_a   1.000
_cell.length_b   1.000
_cell.length_c   1.000
_cell.angle_alpha   90.00
_cell.angle_beta   90.00
_cell.angle_gamma   90.00
#
_symmetry.space_group_name_H-M   'P 1'
#
loop_
_entity.id
_entity.type
_entity.pdbx_description
1 polymer ?
#
loop_
_entity_poly.entity_id
_entity_poly.type
_entity_poly.pdbx_seq_one_letter_code
_entity_poly.pdbx_strand_id
1 'polypeptide(L)'
;MSSTKKGKHLVIVESPKKARLLGQYLGDDYVVEASVGHVVDLPKKGLSVDVDNGYEPEFVTVRGKGKVLDQLKKHAKAADDILIATDPDREGEAIGYHIAVKLGYEKDDGSRFRRVRFNEITAQAVRDAVKKPGDLDLNQVDAQQARRILDRLVGYGLSPLLWKKISPVDPISRTPLSAGRVQSVAVRLVVDRERERRRFRSGEWWDLAATFAREGQEFDAQLTQVDGVPVVKGSDFDPETGQAKKAGAVAVFEESEVEALRARLEGVDFEVDQVESKDVTLRPYPPFTTSTLQQEANRRLNLTVRQTMQVAQRLYEAGHITYMRTDSVHLSGQAIGAARGKVESLYGKEYLSPSPRNFKTKSKAAQEAHEAIRPAGTSMLTAAELRLPGVDAALYELIWKRTMATQMADAKQLRVSASIRGDDFEFKARGNTLVFAGFRRAYVEGSDDPEAQLEDLEVVLPPLATGDSVETREIRPESHETRPPARYTDASLVKALEAEGIGRPSTYATIVDTIRQRGYVAGRNKQLVPTFIAFAVTGLLETHFEDLVDPGFTSEMEKGLDAIADGEVDWREFLDQFYRGENGFEG
;
A
#
# COMPACT_ATOMS: atom_id res chain seq x y z
N MET A 1 -31.44 36.10 -23.23
CA MET A 1 -32.56 35.13 -23.20
C MET A 1 -31.98 33.76 -23.56
N SER A 2 -31.86 32.86 -22.57
CA SER A 2 -31.22 31.55 -22.73
C SER A 2 -32.29 30.51 -23.05
N SER A 3 -32.28 29.96 -24.26
CA SER A 3 -33.15 28.85 -24.62
C SER A 3 -32.66 27.59 -23.92
N THR A 4 -33.30 27.24 -22.80
CA THR A 4 -33.20 25.91 -22.20
C THR A 4 -33.94 24.95 -23.13
N LYS A 5 -33.21 24.34 -24.08
CA LYS A 5 -33.73 23.21 -24.86
C LYS A 5 -34.02 22.06 -23.89
N LYS A 6 -35.29 21.67 -23.74
CA LYS A 6 -35.71 20.36 -23.21
C LYS A 6 -35.13 19.26 -24.13
N GLY A 7 -34.65 18.15 -23.59
CA GLY A 7 -34.02 17.07 -24.39
C GLY A 7 -32.57 16.70 -24.03
N LYS A 8 -32.01 17.11 -22.88
CA LYS A 8 -30.58 16.89 -22.53
C LYS A 8 -30.42 16.04 -21.28
N HIS A 9 -29.47 15.11 -21.28
CA HIS A 9 -29.14 14.31 -20.10
C HIS A 9 -28.25 15.10 -19.13
N LEU A 10 -28.54 15.06 -17.83
CA LEU A 10 -27.67 15.66 -16.80
C LEU A 10 -26.68 14.61 -16.30
N VAL A 11 -25.39 14.85 -16.42
CA VAL A 11 -24.33 14.01 -15.84
C VAL A 11 -23.75 14.71 -14.62
N ILE A 12 -23.70 14.02 -13.48
CA ILE A 12 -23.17 14.57 -12.24
C ILE A 12 -21.91 13.81 -11.82
N VAL A 13 -20.83 14.55 -11.55
CA VAL A 13 -19.54 14.04 -11.08
C VAL A 13 -19.06 14.77 -9.82
N GLU A 14 -18.00 14.31 -9.18
CA GLU A 14 -17.49 14.92 -7.95
C GLU A 14 -16.67 16.17 -8.18
N SER A 15 -15.88 16.23 -9.26
CA SER A 15 -14.89 17.30 -9.42
C SER A 15 -15.10 18.14 -10.69
N PRO A 16 -14.84 19.46 -10.64
CA PRO A 16 -14.95 20.32 -11.82
C PRO A 16 -14.03 19.92 -12.97
N LYS A 17 -12.87 19.30 -12.69
CA LYS A 17 -11.94 18.82 -13.72
C LYS A 17 -12.55 17.66 -14.49
N LYS A 18 -13.06 16.66 -13.77
CA LYS A 18 -13.80 15.52 -14.34
C LYS A 18 -14.99 15.99 -15.17
N ALA A 19 -15.74 16.99 -14.68
CA ALA A 19 -16.90 17.54 -15.41
C ALA A 19 -16.50 18.14 -16.76
N ARG A 20 -15.42 18.95 -16.78
CA ARG A 20 -14.89 19.53 -18.03
C ARG A 20 -14.44 18.45 -19.02
N LEU A 21 -13.73 17.43 -18.54
CA LEU A 21 -13.22 16.36 -19.39
C LEU A 21 -14.34 15.51 -19.98
N LEU A 22 -15.31 15.09 -19.17
CA LEU A 22 -16.48 14.34 -19.65
C LEU A 22 -17.32 15.15 -20.64
N GLY A 23 -17.47 16.46 -20.41
CA GLY A 23 -18.15 17.36 -21.34
C GLY A 23 -17.51 17.37 -22.73
N GLN A 24 -16.17 17.30 -22.82
CA GLN A 24 -15.46 17.20 -24.11
C GLN A 24 -15.73 15.88 -24.84
N TYR A 25 -16.01 14.79 -24.11
CA TYR A 25 -16.23 13.47 -24.71
C TYR A 25 -17.68 13.23 -25.13
N LEU A 26 -18.64 13.73 -24.35
CA LEU A 26 -20.07 13.47 -24.48
C LEU A 26 -20.78 14.44 -25.44
N GLY A 27 -20.26 15.65 -25.62
CA GLY A 27 -20.83 16.63 -26.55
C GLY A 27 -22.12 17.29 -26.05
N ASP A 28 -22.83 17.96 -26.96
CA ASP A 28 -23.89 18.93 -26.62
C ASP A 28 -25.17 18.33 -26.05
N ASP A 29 -25.39 17.02 -26.20
CA ASP A 29 -26.57 16.32 -25.68
C ASP A 29 -26.52 16.11 -24.15
N TYR A 30 -25.35 16.34 -23.55
CA TYR A 30 -25.12 16.17 -22.11
C TYR A 30 -24.79 17.49 -21.44
N VAL A 31 -25.40 17.75 -20.29
CA VAL A 31 -24.99 18.81 -19.36
C VAL A 31 -24.19 18.14 -18.25
N VAL A 32 -22.90 18.43 -18.14
CA VAL A 32 -22.02 17.81 -17.12
C VAL A 32 -21.75 18.79 -15.99
N GLU A 33 -22.11 18.43 -14.77
CA GLU A 33 -22.01 19.27 -13.58
C GLU A 33 -21.23 18.58 -12.44
N ALA A 34 -20.62 19.39 -11.58
CA ALA A 34 -19.83 18.90 -10.45
C ALA A 34 -20.51 19.17 -9.10
N SER A 35 -20.58 18.16 -8.23
CA SER A 35 -21.03 18.29 -6.83
C SER A 35 -19.97 18.91 -5.91
N VAL A 36 -18.70 18.89 -6.35
CA VAL A 36 -17.51 19.32 -5.60
C VAL A 36 -17.30 18.42 -4.36
N GLY A 37 -17.57 17.13 -4.46
CA GLY A 37 -17.52 16.13 -3.38
C GLY A 37 -18.86 15.94 -2.65
N HIS A 38 -18.81 15.56 -1.37
CA HIS A 38 -19.99 15.33 -0.53
C HIS A 38 -20.89 16.57 -0.43
N VAL A 39 -22.20 16.37 -0.60
CA VAL A 39 -23.23 17.42 -0.46
C VAL A 39 -23.93 17.40 0.89
N VAL A 40 -23.90 16.26 1.57
CA VAL A 40 -24.40 16.06 2.94
C VAL A 40 -23.34 15.40 3.79
N ASP A 41 -23.41 15.63 5.10
CA ASP A 41 -22.61 14.93 6.10
C ASP A 41 -23.34 14.97 7.45
N LEU A 42 -22.90 14.15 8.41
CA LEU A 42 -23.35 14.24 9.78
C LEU A 42 -22.94 15.61 10.39
N PRO A 43 -23.79 16.24 11.22
CA PRO A 43 -23.43 17.41 11.99
C PRO A 43 -22.10 17.24 12.74
N LYS A 44 -21.36 18.34 12.89
CA LYS A 44 -20.08 18.34 13.61
C LYS A 44 -20.23 18.11 15.12
N LYS A 45 -21.43 18.32 15.66
CA LYS A 45 -21.74 18.23 17.09
C LYS A 45 -22.89 17.26 17.31
N GLY A 46 -22.85 16.56 18.44
CA GLY A 46 -23.82 15.53 18.78
C GLY A 46 -23.51 14.19 18.12
N LEU A 47 -24.19 13.15 18.58
CA LEU A 47 -24.08 11.82 17.98
C LEU A 47 -24.67 11.84 16.56
N SER A 48 -25.84 12.46 16.39
CA SER A 48 -26.57 12.58 15.11
C SER A 48 -26.89 11.24 14.45
N VAL A 49 -27.01 10.20 15.28
CA VAL A 49 -27.42 8.85 14.93
C VAL A 49 -28.41 8.42 16.01
N ASP A 50 -29.61 8.02 15.60
CA ASP A 50 -30.63 7.49 16.51
C ASP A 50 -30.39 6.00 16.75
N VAL A 51 -29.67 5.66 17.82
CA VAL A 51 -29.32 4.28 18.17
C VAL A 51 -30.54 3.46 18.64
N ASP A 52 -31.63 4.12 19.02
CA ASP A 52 -32.86 3.46 19.48
C ASP A 52 -33.81 3.13 18.32
N ASN A 53 -33.71 3.88 17.22
CA ASN A 53 -34.59 3.74 16.07
C ASN A 53 -33.81 3.34 14.80
N GLY A 54 -33.12 2.20 14.85
CA GLY A 54 -32.51 1.59 13.66
C GLY A 54 -31.32 2.37 13.07
N TYR A 55 -30.58 3.09 13.91
CA TYR A 55 -29.36 3.83 13.57
C TYR A 55 -29.57 4.94 12.54
N GLU A 56 -30.75 5.55 12.50
CA GLU A 56 -31.08 6.56 11.49
C GLU A 56 -30.16 7.80 11.61
N PRO A 57 -29.39 8.15 10.57
CA PRO A 57 -28.46 9.28 10.60
C PRO A 57 -29.15 10.61 10.26
N GLU A 58 -28.90 11.64 11.06
CA GLU A 58 -29.35 13.00 10.74
C GLU A 58 -28.35 13.69 9.81
N PHE A 59 -28.52 13.55 8.49
CA PHE A 59 -27.67 14.21 7.52
C PHE A 59 -28.05 15.68 7.29
N VAL A 60 -27.05 16.57 7.37
CA VAL A 60 -27.21 18.00 7.05
C VAL A 60 -26.45 18.38 5.79
N THR A 61 -26.95 19.38 5.07
CA THR A 61 -26.23 19.94 3.92
C THR A 61 -24.88 20.51 4.36
N VAL A 62 -23.80 20.09 3.71
CA VAL A 62 -22.45 20.59 4.02
C VAL A 62 -22.40 22.10 3.81
N ARG A 63 -21.81 22.82 4.77
CA ARG A 63 -21.69 24.29 4.72
C ARG A 63 -21.02 24.74 3.40
N GLY A 64 -21.67 25.65 2.68
CA GLY A 64 -21.18 26.16 1.40
C GLY A 64 -21.70 25.41 0.17
N LYS A 65 -22.43 24.30 0.32
CA LYS A 65 -22.99 23.52 -0.80
C LYS A 65 -24.36 23.97 -1.31
N GLY A 66 -24.99 24.95 -0.66
CA GLY A 66 -26.32 25.45 -1.06
C GLY A 66 -26.40 25.84 -2.53
N LYS A 67 -25.48 26.71 -2.99
CA LYS A 67 -25.44 27.15 -4.40
C LYS A 67 -25.23 26.00 -5.39
N VAL A 68 -24.41 25.02 -5.04
CA VAL A 68 -24.16 23.84 -5.87
C VAL A 68 -25.44 23.01 -5.99
N LEU A 69 -26.13 22.75 -4.88
CA LEU A 69 -27.40 22.02 -4.89
C LEU A 69 -28.49 22.76 -5.67
N ASP A 70 -28.56 24.09 -5.56
CA ASP A 70 -29.54 24.88 -6.31
C ASP A 70 -29.30 24.80 -7.82
N GLN A 71 -28.03 24.83 -8.25
CA GLN A 71 -27.64 24.64 -9.64
C GLN A 71 -27.97 23.23 -10.13
N LEU A 72 -27.62 22.19 -9.36
CA LEU A 72 -27.94 20.80 -9.69
C LEU A 72 -29.46 20.60 -9.80
N LYS A 73 -30.26 21.15 -8.87
CA LYS A 73 -31.73 21.11 -8.92
C LYS A 73 -32.28 21.79 -10.17
N LYS A 74 -31.70 22.93 -10.56
CA LYS A 74 -32.10 23.65 -11.77
C LYS A 74 -31.88 22.81 -13.02
N HIS A 75 -30.71 22.17 -13.15
CA HIS A 75 -30.41 21.31 -14.30
C HIS A 75 -31.20 20.00 -14.27
N ALA A 76 -31.40 19.41 -13.10
CA ALA A 76 -32.19 18.18 -12.93
C ALA A 76 -33.65 18.38 -13.38
N LYS A 77 -34.25 19.56 -13.10
CA LYS A 77 -35.61 19.91 -13.58
C LYS A 77 -35.72 20.08 -15.10
N ALA A 78 -34.60 20.37 -15.77
CA ALA A 78 -34.56 20.60 -17.21
C ALA A 78 -34.13 19.36 -18.02
N ALA A 79 -33.60 18.34 -17.34
CA ALA A 79 -33.10 17.12 -17.94
C ALA A 79 -34.15 16.01 -17.96
N ASP A 80 -34.10 15.16 -18.99
CA ASP A 80 -34.97 13.98 -19.10
C ASP A 80 -34.47 12.86 -18.18
N ASP A 81 -33.17 12.57 -18.22
CA ASP A 81 -32.50 11.61 -17.34
C ASP A 81 -31.34 12.26 -16.57
N ILE A 82 -31.02 11.68 -15.41
CA ILE A 82 -29.92 12.09 -14.53
C ILE A 82 -28.95 10.91 -14.38
N LEU A 83 -27.75 11.09 -14.90
CA LEU A 83 -26.65 10.13 -14.85
C LEU A 83 -25.69 10.48 -13.73
N ILE A 84 -25.62 9.62 -12.72
CA ILE A 84 -24.67 9.71 -11.61
C ILE A 84 -23.37 9.05 -12.06
N ALA A 85 -22.34 9.85 -12.32
CA ALA A 85 -21.03 9.43 -12.83
C ALA A 85 -19.91 9.63 -11.79
N THR A 86 -20.25 9.38 -10.52
CA THR A 86 -19.31 9.35 -9.42
C THR A 86 -18.27 8.23 -9.57
N ASP A 87 -17.17 8.31 -8.84
CA ASP A 87 -16.11 7.31 -8.80
C ASP A 87 -16.65 5.92 -8.47
N PRO A 88 -16.02 4.85 -8.95
CA PRO A 88 -16.57 3.49 -8.87
C PRO A 88 -16.35 2.83 -7.50
N ASP A 89 -16.16 3.58 -6.41
CA ASP A 89 -16.02 3.02 -5.06
C ASP A 89 -17.28 3.27 -4.19
N ARG A 90 -17.32 2.66 -3.00
CA ARG A 90 -18.41 2.86 -2.01
C ARG A 90 -18.63 4.33 -1.64
N GLU A 91 -17.55 5.12 -1.60
CA GLU A 91 -17.65 6.55 -1.30
C GLU A 91 -18.35 7.30 -2.44
N GLY A 92 -17.97 7.02 -3.68
CA GLY A 92 -18.61 7.56 -4.89
C GLY A 92 -20.08 7.12 -4.99
N GLU A 93 -20.41 5.89 -4.63
CA GLU A 93 -21.80 5.42 -4.61
C GLU A 93 -22.65 6.20 -3.58
N ALA A 94 -22.14 6.39 -2.36
CA ALA A 94 -22.82 7.17 -1.33
C ALA A 94 -22.96 8.66 -1.70
N ILE A 95 -21.93 9.27 -2.30
CA ILE A 95 -22.01 10.64 -2.83
C ILE A 95 -23.12 10.71 -3.88
N GLY A 96 -23.12 9.77 -4.82
CA GLY A 96 -24.09 9.67 -5.88
C GLY A 96 -25.53 9.55 -5.37
N TYR A 97 -25.75 8.65 -4.41
CA TYR A 97 -27.03 8.45 -3.75
C TYR A 97 -27.52 9.71 -3.03
N HIS A 98 -26.69 10.35 -2.20
CA HIS A 98 -27.09 11.56 -1.48
C HIS A 98 -27.44 12.73 -2.41
N ILE A 99 -26.72 12.86 -3.53
CA ILE A 99 -27.06 13.83 -4.57
C ILE A 99 -28.43 13.47 -5.15
N ALA A 100 -28.63 12.22 -5.55
CA ALA A 100 -29.89 11.76 -6.13
C ALA A 100 -31.08 12.06 -5.18
N VAL A 101 -30.97 11.71 -3.90
CA VAL A 101 -31.99 12.01 -2.87
C VAL A 101 -32.26 13.52 -2.77
N LYS A 102 -31.22 14.37 -2.76
CA LYS A 102 -31.41 15.83 -2.73
C LYS A 102 -32.04 16.41 -4.01
N LEU A 103 -32.04 15.65 -5.09
CA LEU A 103 -32.67 15.98 -6.37
C LEU A 103 -34.06 15.34 -6.54
N GLY A 104 -34.52 14.55 -5.56
CA GLY A 104 -35.86 13.95 -5.55
C GLY A 104 -35.90 12.48 -5.97
N TYR A 105 -34.79 11.74 -5.87
CA TYR A 105 -34.79 10.30 -6.08
C TYR A 105 -35.65 9.59 -5.04
N GLU A 106 -36.59 8.79 -5.53
CA GLU A 106 -37.38 7.82 -4.75
C GLU A 106 -37.03 6.41 -5.24
N LYS A 107 -37.02 5.41 -4.34
CA LYS A 107 -36.54 4.05 -4.64
C LYS A 107 -37.30 3.37 -5.79
N ASP A 108 -38.50 3.85 -6.10
CA ASP A 108 -39.38 3.34 -7.15
C ASP A 108 -39.57 4.35 -8.33
N ASP A 109 -38.72 5.37 -8.48
CA ASP A 109 -38.81 6.47 -9.48
C ASP A 109 -38.49 6.06 -10.94
N GLY A 110 -38.77 4.80 -11.30
CA GLY A 110 -39.04 4.35 -12.67
C GLY A 110 -38.18 4.94 -13.80
N SER A 111 -36.84 4.78 -13.72
CA SER A 111 -35.82 5.04 -14.76
C SER A 111 -35.10 6.40 -14.81
N ARG A 112 -35.51 7.43 -14.06
CA ARG A 112 -34.95 8.79 -14.23
C ARG A 112 -33.51 8.95 -13.73
N PHE A 113 -33.13 8.26 -12.65
CA PHE A 113 -31.79 8.30 -12.09
C PHE A 113 -31.03 7.02 -12.46
N ARG A 114 -29.87 7.14 -13.10
CA ARG A 114 -29.06 6.00 -13.54
C ARG A 114 -27.60 6.18 -13.17
N ARG A 115 -26.91 5.06 -12.96
CA ARG A 115 -25.53 5.03 -12.46
C ARG A 115 -24.54 4.66 -13.56
N VAL A 116 -23.57 5.53 -13.81
CA VAL A 116 -22.53 5.36 -14.83
C VAL A 116 -21.20 5.06 -14.14
N ARG A 117 -20.63 3.87 -14.36
CA ARG A 117 -19.35 3.44 -13.77
C ARG A 117 -18.28 3.28 -14.86
N PHE A 118 -17.06 3.76 -14.59
CA PHE A 118 -15.89 3.58 -15.45
C PHE A 118 -14.61 3.59 -14.59
N ASN A 119 -13.61 2.83 -15.01
CA ASN A 119 -12.33 2.69 -14.30
C ASN A 119 -11.22 3.58 -14.89
N GLU A 120 -11.47 4.25 -16.01
CA GLU A 120 -10.59 5.22 -16.64
C GLU A 120 -11.41 6.29 -17.36
N ILE A 121 -10.84 7.48 -17.53
CA ILE A 121 -11.52 8.61 -18.16
C ILE A 121 -10.97 8.80 -19.58
N THR A 122 -11.28 7.83 -20.44
CA THR A 122 -11.00 7.91 -21.88
C THR A 122 -12.28 8.20 -22.66
N ALA A 123 -12.17 8.81 -23.84
CA ALA A 123 -13.33 9.13 -24.66
C ALA A 123 -14.18 7.89 -24.98
N GLN A 124 -13.53 6.74 -25.23
CA GLN A 124 -14.21 5.48 -25.49
C GLN A 124 -14.91 4.94 -24.23
N ALA A 125 -14.18 4.82 -23.11
CA ALA A 125 -14.73 4.27 -21.87
C ALA A 125 -15.94 5.08 -21.37
N VAL A 126 -15.85 6.42 -21.41
CA VAL A 126 -16.94 7.31 -21.01
C VAL A 126 -18.16 7.14 -21.91
N ARG A 127 -17.97 7.10 -23.25
CA ARG A 127 -19.07 6.94 -24.21
C ARG A 127 -19.76 5.58 -24.10
N ASP A 128 -19.01 4.53 -23.79
CA ASP A 128 -19.57 3.20 -23.60
C ASP A 128 -20.33 3.10 -22.28
N ALA A 129 -19.79 3.70 -21.22
CA ALA A 129 -20.42 3.70 -19.89
C ALA A 129 -21.77 4.44 -19.88
N VAL A 130 -21.88 5.61 -20.53
CA VAL A 130 -23.16 6.35 -20.57
C VAL A 130 -24.25 5.65 -21.39
N LYS A 131 -23.88 4.78 -22.33
CA LYS A 131 -24.84 4.00 -23.14
C LYS A 131 -25.42 2.81 -22.38
N LYS A 132 -24.76 2.37 -21.31
CA LYS A 132 -25.16 1.20 -20.51
C LYS A 132 -25.17 1.55 -19.02
N PRO A 133 -25.96 2.55 -18.59
CA PRO A 133 -25.96 2.94 -17.19
C PRO A 133 -26.71 1.87 -16.38
N GLY A 134 -26.22 1.55 -15.19
CA GLY A 134 -26.89 0.67 -14.24
C GLY A 134 -27.79 1.44 -13.28
N ASP A 135 -28.13 0.78 -12.19
CA ASP A 135 -28.82 1.38 -11.05
C ASP A 135 -27.82 1.74 -9.95
N LEU A 136 -28.25 2.64 -9.06
CA LEU A 136 -27.53 2.91 -7.82
C LEU A 136 -27.50 1.64 -6.97
N ASP A 137 -26.32 1.27 -6.51
CA ASP A 137 -26.13 0.10 -5.67
C ASP A 137 -26.35 0.47 -4.20
N LEU A 138 -27.53 0.16 -3.69
CA LEU A 138 -27.92 0.50 -2.32
C LEU A 138 -27.12 -0.26 -1.27
N ASN A 139 -26.61 -1.47 -1.58
CA ASN A 139 -25.79 -2.22 -0.64
C ASN A 139 -24.44 -1.52 -0.41
N GLN A 140 -23.84 -0.97 -1.48
CA GLN A 140 -22.61 -0.18 -1.37
C GLN A 140 -22.85 1.13 -0.59
N VAL A 141 -24.03 1.76 -0.74
CA VAL A 141 -24.44 2.93 0.03
C VAL A 141 -24.57 2.57 1.51
N ASP A 142 -25.29 1.49 1.83
CA ASP A 142 -25.51 1.02 3.18
C ASP A 142 -24.19 0.66 3.87
N ALA A 143 -23.26 0.00 3.17
CA ALA A 143 -21.92 -0.28 3.69
C ALA A 143 -21.12 1.00 4.01
N GLN A 144 -21.25 2.04 3.18
CA GLN A 144 -20.60 3.32 3.43
C GLN A 144 -21.23 4.05 4.62
N GLN A 145 -22.56 4.03 4.72
CA GLN A 145 -23.31 4.64 5.82
C GLN A 145 -23.02 3.94 7.14
N ALA A 146 -23.03 2.60 7.16
CA ALA A 146 -22.65 1.79 8.31
C ALA A 146 -21.25 2.14 8.79
N ARG A 147 -20.26 2.23 7.89
CA ARG A 147 -18.91 2.69 8.24
C ARG A 147 -18.93 4.08 8.88
N ARG A 148 -19.69 5.02 8.30
CA ARG A 148 -19.77 6.40 8.79
C ARG A 148 -20.41 6.49 10.17
N ILE A 149 -21.46 5.73 10.42
CA ILE A 149 -22.16 5.63 11.71
C ILE A 149 -21.26 4.95 12.73
N LEU A 150 -20.64 3.84 12.38
CA LEU A 150 -19.70 3.11 13.23
C LEU A 150 -18.56 4.00 13.73
N ASP A 151 -17.90 4.71 12.81
CA ASP A 151 -16.83 5.64 13.16
C ASP A 151 -17.34 6.79 14.06
N ARG A 152 -18.60 7.20 13.89
CA ARG A 152 -19.26 8.22 14.73
C ARG A 152 -19.53 7.69 16.14
N LEU A 153 -20.04 6.47 16.30
CA LEU A 153 -20.30 5.83 17.59
C LEU A 153 -19.02 5.75 18.41
N VAL A 154 -17.95 5.18 17.84
CA VAL A 154 -16.64 5.05 18.51
C VAL A 154 -16.04 6.41 18.82
N GLY A 155 -15.99 7.30 17.83
CA GLY A 155 -15.34 8.61 17.97
C GLY A 155 -16.03 9.50 19.01
N TYR A 156 -17.37 9.55 19.01
CA TYR A 156 -18.13 10.37 19.94
C TYR A 156 -18.18 9.78 21.35
N GLY A 157 -18.20 8.44 21.48
CA GLY A 157 -18.15 7.76 22.77
C GLY A 157 -16.80 7.91 23.48
N LEU A 158 -15.68 7.74 22.74
CA LEU A 158 -14.36 7.69 23.36
C LEU A 158 -13.65 9.03 23.50
N SER A 159 -13.86 9.99 22.60
CA SER A 159 -13.11 11.26 22.62
C SER A 159 -13.30 12.05 23.93
N PRO A 160 -14.53 12.20 24.49
CA PRO A 160 -14.73 12.84 25.79
C PRO A 160 -14.01 12.13 26.94
N LEU A 161 -13.91 10.80 26.88
CA LEU A 161 -13.17 10.02 27.88
C LEU A 161 -11.67 10.34 27.82
N LEU A 162 -11.09 10.41 26.61
CA LEU A 162 -9.68 10.81 26.44
C LEU A 162 -9.43 12.21 27.00
N TRP A 163 -10.37 13.15 26.79
CA TRP A 163 -10.25 14.52 27.32
C TRP A 163 -10.23 14.54 28.84
N LYS A 164 -11.08 13.72 29.47
CA LYS A 164 -11.22 13.64 30.93
C LYS A 164 -10.05 12.90 31.59
N LYS A 165 -9.50 11.88 30.93
CA LYS A 165 -8.48 10.97 31.52
C LYS A 165 -7.05 11.29 31.14
N ILE A 166 -6.82 11.92 29.99
CA ILE A 166 -5.47 12.22 29.48
C ILE A 166 -5.30 13.73 29.30
N SER A 167 -5.96 14.31 28.29
CA SER A 167 -5.90 15.75 28.01
C SER A 167 -6.95 16.13 26.97
N PRO A 168 -7.57 17.32 27.05
CA PRO A 168 -8.46 17.82 26.00
C PRO A 168 -7.76 17.97 24.65
N VAL A 169 -6.47 18.27 24.64
CA VAL A 169 -5.66 18.49 23.43
C VAL A 169 -4.28 17.87 23.54
N ASP A 170 -3.70 17.50 22.40
CA ASP A 170 -2.29 17.15 22.31
C ASP A 170 -1.42 18.40 22.63
N PRO A 171 -0.42 18.29 23.52
CA PRO A 171 0.35 19.45 23.98
C PRO A 171 1.20 20.11 22.89
N ILE A 172 1.50 19.40 21.80
CA ILE A 172 2.38 19.88 20.72
C ILE A 172 1.54 20.43 19.56
N SER A 173 0.71 19.60 18.95
CA SER A 173 -0.14 19.94 17.80
C SER A 173 -1.34 20.81 18.17
N ARG A 174 -1.70 20.89 19.46
CA ARG A 174 -2.89 21.61 19.99
C ARG A 174 -4.21 21.12 19.41
N THR A 175 -4.22 19.91 18.84
CA THR A 175 -5.42 19.28 18.30
C THR A 175 -6.16 18.48 19.37
N PRO A 176 -7.50 18.38 19.33
CA PRO A 176 -8.24 17.60 20.31
C PRO A 176 -7.91 16.10 20.33
N LEU A 177 -7.85 15.57 21.55
CA LEU A 177 -8.00 14.15 21.91
C LEU A 177 -9.02 13.45 21.01
N SER A 178 -8.66 12.39 20.29
CA SER A 178 -9.68 11.62 19.56
C SER A 178 -9.24 10.20 19.27
N ALA A 179 -10.07 9.26 19.68
CA ALA A 179 -9.97 7.86 19.28
C ALA A 179 -10.84 7.63 18.05
N GLY A 180 -10.45 6.64 17.26
CA GLY A 180 -11.31 6.09 16.23
C GLY A 180 -10.81 4.72 15.90
N ARG A 181 -11.74 3.81 15.61
CA ARG A 181 -11.50 2.37 15.45
C ARG A 181 -10.21 2.05 14.68
N VAL A 182 -10.11 2.51 13.44
CA VAL A 182 -8.96 2.20 12.58
C VAL A 182 -7.70 3.01 12.95
N GLN A 183 -7.88 4.27 13.38
CA GLN A 183 -6.75 5.15 13.70
C GLN A 183 -6.04 4.69 14.97
N SER A 184 -6.79 4.28 15.99
CA SER A 184 -6.23 3.79 17.25
C SER A 184 -5.40 2.53 17.06
N VAL A 185 -5.82 1.59 16.19
CA VAL A 185 -4.99 0.43 15.84
C VAL A 185 -3.72 0.83 15.10
N ALA A 186 -3.79 1.77 14.15
CA ALA A 186 -2.60 2.25 13.47
C ALA A 186 -1.60 2.92 14.44
N VAL A 187 -2.10 3.66 15.44
CA VAL A 187 -1.28 4.21 16.53
C VAL A 187 -0.67 3.08 17.37
N ARG A 188 -1.47 2.05 17.73
CA ARG A 188 -1.01 0.88 18.47
C ARG A 188 0.14 0.17 17.76
N LEU A 189 0.04 -0.08 16.45
CA LEU A 189 1.13 -0.70 15.67
C LEU A 189 2.45 0.07 15.84
N VAL A 190 2.40 1.40 15.75
CA VAL A 190 3.59 2.26 15.91
C VAL A 190 4.10 2.25 17.35
N VAL A 191 3.21 2.24 18.34
CA VAL A 191 3.56 2.14 19.77
C VAL A 191 4.19 0.80 20.10
N ASP A 192 3.64 -0.31 19.61
CA ASP A 192 4.15 -1.67 19.83
C ASP A 192 5.54 -1.84 19.21
N ARG A 193 5.76 -1.32 18.00
CA ARG A 193 7.11 -1.25 17.41
C ARG A 193 8.07 -0.48 18.30
N GLU A 194 7.66 0.62 18.92
CA GLU A 194 8.55 1.37 19.82
C GLU A 194 8.76 0.64 21.16
N ARG A 195 7.77 -0.11 21.66
CA ARG A 195 7.93 -1.00 22.83
C ARG A 195 8.94 -2.11 22.54
N GLU A 196 8.85 -2.78 21.39
CA GLU A 196 9.83 -3.78 20.92
C GLU A 196 11.24 -3.19 20.93
N ARG A 197 11.40 -2.00 20.33
CA ARG A 197 12.70 -1.31 20.27
C ARG A 197 13.25 -0.90 21.64
N ARG A 198 12.39 -0.58 22.61
CA ARG A 198 12.80 -0.21 23.98
C ARG A 198 13.18 -1.42 24.83
N ARG A 199 12.53 -2.57 24.60
CA ARG A 199 12.87 -3.85 25.23
C ARG A 199 14.12 -4.47 24.60
N PHE A 200 14.41 -4.13 23.35
CA PHE A 200 15.55 -4.66 22.63
C PHE A 200 16.87 -4.52 23.39
N ARG A 201 17.67 -5.58 23.40
CA ARG A 201 19.06 -5.63 23.86
C ARG A 201 19.93 -6.13 22.72
N SER A 202 20.99 -5.39 22.43
CA SER A 202 21.92 -5.76 21.35
C SER A 202 22.75 -6.96 21.81
N GLY A 203 22.75 -8.01 21.00
CA GLY A 203 23.84 -8.98 20.97
C GLY A 203 24.95 -8.49 20.04
N GLU A 204 26.17 -8.55 20.55
CA GLU A 204 27.40 -8.25 19.83
C GLU A 204 28.16 -9.56 19.60
N TRP A 205 28.77 -9.70 18.43
CA TRP A 205 29.67 -10.82 18.14
C TRP A 205 30.73 -10.41 17.14
N TRP A 206 31.82 -11.15 17.16
CA TRP A 206 32.88 -11.06 16.19
C TRP A 206 32.95 -12.34 15.36
N ASP A 207 33.33 -12.18 14.11
CA ASP A 207 33.74 -13.26 13.23
C ASP A 207 34.92 -12.79 12.35
N LEU A 208 35.27 -13.59 11.35
CA LEU A 208 36.35 -13.30 10.43
C LEU A 208 35.82 -13.32 9.00
N ALA A 209 36.21 -12.31 8.23
CA ALA A 209 36.13 -12.35 6.77
C ALA A 209 37.50 -12.67 6.20
N ALA A 210 37.52 -13.38 5.08
CA ALA A 210 38.73 -13.68 4.35
C ALA A 210 38.61 -13.25 2.89
N THR A 211 39.67 -12.67 2.36
CA THR A 211 39.85 -12.51 0.92
C THR A 211 40.75 -13.66 0.45
N PHE A 212 40.18 -14.51 -0.41
CA PHE A 212 40.89 -15.59 -1.08
C PHE A 212 41.18 -15.21 -2.53
N ALA A 213 42.17 -15.85 -3.15
CA ALA A 213 42.48 -15.68 -4.55
C ALA A 213 42.61 -17.03 -5.26
N ARG A 214 42.05 -17.12 -6.47
CA ARG A 214 42.24 -18.24 -7.39
C ARG A 214 42.64 -17.68 -8.75
N GLU A 215 43.77 -18.16 -9.30
CA GLU A 215 44.31 -17.69 -10.59
C GLU A 215 44.45 -16.15 -10.67
N GLY A 216 44.81 -15.52 -9.55
CA GLY A 216 44.97 -14.06 -9.44
C GLY A 216 43.66 -13.26 -9.31
N GLN A 217 42.50 -13.92 -9.30
CA GLN A 217 41.20 -13.29 -9.06
C GLN A 217 40.80 -13.43 -7.59
N GLU A 218 40.55 -12.30 -6.95
CA GLU A 218 40.17 -12.24 -5.54
C GLU A 218 38.67 -12.41 -5.34
N PHE A 219 38.28 -13.02 -4.22
CA PHE A 219 36.89 -13.11 -3.78
C PHE A 219 36.81 -13.15 -2.26
N ASP A 220 35.75 -12.54 -1.73
CA ASP A 220 35.48 -12.51 -0.30
C ASP A 220 34.66 -13.73 0.15
N ALA A 221 34.99 -14.23 1.33
CA ALA A 221 34.26 -15.27 2.02
C ALA A 221 34.10 -14.93 3.50
N GLN A 222 33.00 -15.39 4.09
CA GLN A 222 32.66 -15.15 5.50
C GLN A 222 32.82 -16.43 6.30
N LEU A 223 33.43 -16.36 7.48
CA LEU A 223 33.56 -17.51 8.37
C LEU A 223 32.17 -17.99 8.80
N THR A 224 31.92 -19.29 8.69
CA THR A 224 30.62 -19.88 9.01
C THR A 224 30.69 -21.03 9.99
N GLN A 225 31.86 -21.63 10.20
CA GLN A 225 32.05 -22.74 11.13
C GLN A 225 33.47 -22.74 11.69
N VAL A 226 33.60 -23.10 12.97
CA VAL A 226 34.86 -23.32 13.69
C VAL A 226 34.70 -24.57 14.54
N ASP A 227 35.65 -25.51 14.50
CA ASP A 227 35.65 -26.74 15.30
C ASP A 227 34.36 -27.57 15.11
N GLY A 228 33.82 -27.57 13.89
CA GLY A 228 32.56 -28.24 13.58
C GLY A 228 31.30 -27.50 14.07
N VAL A 229 31.42 -26.34 14.72
CA VAL A 229 30.29 -25.56 15.28
C VAL A 229 30.01 -24.32 14.43
N PRO A 230 28.75 -24.06 14.02
CA PRO A 230 28.41 -22.87 13.24
C PRO A 230 28.69 -21.56 14.00
N VAL A 231 29.24 -20.57 13.33
CA VAL A 231 29.37 -19.21 13.87
C VAL A 231 27.98 -18.57 13.98
N VAL A 232 27.74 -17.88 15.10
CA VAL A 232 26.48 -17.20 15.41
C VAL A 232 26.11 -16.16 14.34
N LYS A 233 24.82 -15.97 14.10
CA LYS A 233 24.29 -14.90 13.24
C LYS A 233 23.32 -14.04 14.02
N GLY A 234 23.05 -12.84 13.52
CA GLY A 234 22.11 -11.91 14.17
C GLY A 234 20.71 -12.49 14.47
N SER A 235 20.23 -13.46 13.67
CA SER A 235 18.94 -14.13 13.92
C SER A 235 18.94 -15.07 15.13
N ASP A 236 20.13 -15.51 15.56
CA ASP A 236 20.31 -16.47 16.65
C ASP A 236 20.26 -15.80 18.03
N PHE A 237 20.28 -14.47 18.09
CA PHE A 237 20.14 -13.71 19.33
C PHE A 237 18.68 -13.54 19.74
N ASP A 238 18.44 -13.65 21.04
CA ASP A 238 17.19 -13.26 21.68
C ASP A 238 17.13 -11.72 21.74
N PRO A 239 16.09 -11.10 21.18
CA PRO A 239 16.02 -9.65 21.10
C PRO A 239 15.80 -8.97 22.46
N GLU A 240 15.29 -9.66 23.49
CA GLU A 240 15.06 -9.05 24.82
C GLU A 240 16.27 -9.22 25.76
N THR A 241 17.11 -10.24 25.56
CA THR A 241 18.30 -10.47 26.40
C THR A 241 19.61 -10.08 25.73
N GLY A 242 19.66 -10.06 24.39
CA GLY A 242 20.91 -9.88 23.64
C GLY A 242 21.82 -11.11 23.66
N GLN A 243 21.34 -12.25 24.17
CA GLN A 243 22.12 -13.49 24.26
C GLN A 243 21.73 -14.46 23.15
N ALA A 244 22.66 -15.34 22.75
CA ALA A 244 22.36 -16.40 21.80
C ALA A 244 21.29 -17.36 22.35
N LYS A 245 20.21 -17.59 21.57
CA LYS A 245 19.06 -18.46 21.92
C LYS A 245 19.47 -19.91 22.18
N LYS A 246 20.55 -20.36 21.54
CA LYS A 246 21.03 -21.75 21.58
C LYS A 246 22.49 -21.79 22.03
N ALA A 247 22.72 -21.42 23.29
CA ALA A 247 24.05 -21.48 23.90
C ALA A 247 24.67 -22.89 23.71
N GLY A 248 25.91 -22.94 23.21
CA GLY A 248 26.65 -24.18 22.94
C GLY A 248 26.33 -24.89 21.61
N ALA A 249 25.32 -24.44 20.85
CA ALA A 249 25.06 -24.94 19.49
C ALA A 249 25.64 -24.03 18.40
N VAL A 250 26.09 -22.83 18.77
CA VAL A 250 26.76 -21.85 17.91
C VAL A 250 28.00 -21.32 18.62
N ALA A 251 29.04 -21.01 17.85
CA ALA A 251 30.23 -20.32 18.31
C ALA A 251 29.96 -18.81 18.34
N VAL A 252 30.17 -18.20 19.50
CA VAL A 252 30.07 -16.75 19.71
C VAL A 252 31.46 -16.30 20.14
N PHE A 253 32.02 -15.33 19.44
CA PHE A 253 33.32 -14.76 19.79
C PHE A 253 33.15 -13.31 20.22
N GLU A 254 33.84 -12.92 21.28
CA GLU A 254 33.95 -11.54 21.73
C GLU A 254 35.19 -10.86 21.14
N GLU A 255 35.29 -9.54 21.27
CA GLU A 255 36.43 -8.75 20.78
C GLU A 255 37.77 -9.29 21.30
N SER A 256 37.80 -9.73 22.55
CA SER A 256 39.03 -10.26 23.17
C SER A 256 39.50 -11.59 22.60
N GLU A 257 38.63 -12.31 21.87
CA GLU A 257 38.89 -13.65 21.34
C GLU A 257 39.20 -13.64 19.84
N VAL A 258 38.81 -12.58 19.11
CA VAL A 258 38.89 -12.55 17.64
C VAL A 258 40.32 -12.59 17.10
N GLU A 259 41.28 -11.94 17.78
CA GLU A 259 42.69 -11.99 17.37
C GLU A 259 43.31 -13.37 17.64
N ALA A 260 42.91 -14.04 18.72
CA ALA A 260 43.33 -15.42 18.97
C ALA A 260 42.73 -16.38 17.94
N LEU A 261 41.46 -16.17 17.56
CA LEU A 261 40.80 -16.90 16.48
C LEU A 261 41.51 -16.68 15.14
N ARG A 262 41.88 -15.43 14.83
CA ARG A 262 42.64 -15.08 13.63
C ARG A 262 44.01 -15.75 13.61
N ALA A 263 44.73 -15.74 14.73
CA ALA A 263 46.05 -16.36 14.83
C ALA A 263 46.02 -17.88 14.54
N ARG A 264 44.92 -18.57 14.86
CA ARG A 264 44.73 -20.00 14.53
C ARG A 264 44.71 -20.27 13.02
N LEU A 265 44.46 -19.26 12.20
CA LEU A 265 44.39 -19.36 10.74
C LEU A 265 45.73 -19.06 10.05
N GLU A 266 46.76 -18.65 10.80
CA GLU A 266 48.09 -18.37 10.25
C GLU A 266 48.73 -19.66 9.70
N GLY A 267 49.01 -19.66 8.39
CA GLY A 267 49.63 -20.80 7.72
C GLY A 267 48.67 -21.96 7.42
N VAL A 268 47.37 -21.79 7.63
CA VAL A 268 46.36 -22.77 7.22
C VAL A 268 46.17 -22.71 5.70
N ASP A 269 46.33 -23.85 5.05
CA ASP A 269 46.03 -24.02 3.63
C ASP A 269 44.53 -24.24 3.45
N PHE A 270 43.94 -23.51 2.50
CA PHE A 270 42.51 -23.59 2.20
C PHE A 270 42.26 -24.24 0.84
N GLU A 271 41.23 -25.07 0.79
CA GLU A 271 40.70 -25.64 -0.44
C GLU A 271 39.18 -25.47 -0.54
N VAL A 272 38.68 -25.51 -1.77
CA VAL A 272 37.25 -25.51 -2.04
C VAL A 272 36.69 -26.90 -1.74
N ASP A 273 35.93 -27.03 -0.66
CA ASP A 273 35.27 -28.28 -0.26
C ASP A 273 34.07 -28.56 -1.18
N GLN A 274 33.25 -27.54 -1.43
CA GLN A 274 32.00 -27.69 -2.16
C GLN A 274 31.68 -26.45 -2.99
N VAL A 275 31.22 -26.64 -4.23
CA VAL A 275 30.62 -25.59 -5.04
C VAL A 275 29.20 -25.98 -5.42
N GLU A 276 28.23 -25.16 -5.03
CA GLU A 276 26.84 -25.30 -5.42
C GLU A 276 26.44 -24.18 -6.37
N SER A 277 25.84 -24.54 -7.50
CA SER A 277 25.25 -23.59 -8.43
C SER A 277 23.74 -23.80 -8.51
N LYS A 278 23.00 -22.70 -8.53
CA LYS A 278 21.54 -22.72 -8.59
C LYS A 278 21.02 -21.67 -9.56
N ASP A 279 20.31 -22.14 -10.57
CA ASP A 279 19.50 -21.29 -11.42
C ASP A 279 18.31 -20.73 -10.63
N VAL A 280 18.23 -19.41 -10.56
CA VAL A 280 17.15 -18.68 -9.90
C VAL A 280 16.37 -17.90 -10.94
N THR A 281 15.09 -18.23 -11.05
CA THR A 281 14.15 -17.47 -11.88
C THR A 281 13.38 -16.50 -11.00
N LEU A 282 13.43 -15.23 -11.35
CA LEU A 282 12.71 -14.16 -10.68
C LEU A 282 11.57 -13.69 -11.57
N ARG A 283 10.36 -13.70 -11.01
CA ARG A 283 9.16 -13.28 -11.72
C ARG A 283 8.93 -11.77 -11.56
N PRO A 284 8.34 -11.12 -12.57
CA PRO A 284 7.89 -9.75 -12.42
C PRO A 284 6.88 -9.63 -11.29
N TYR A 285 6.91 -8.47 -10.64
CA TYR A 285 5.90 -8.15 -9.64
C TYR A 285 4.53 -7.87 -10.29
N PRO A 286 3.43 -8.01 -9.53
CA PRO A 286 2.10 -7.64 -10.02
C PRO A 286 1.98 -6.14 -10.36
N PRO A 287 0.97 -5.77 -11.18
CA PRO A 287 0.58 -4.38 -11.39
C PRO A 287 0.28 -3.67 -10.08
N PHE A 288 0.30 -2.34 -10.09
CA PHE A 288 0.06 -1.59 -8.86
C PHE A 288 -1.37 -1.72 -8.38
N THR A 289 -1.50 -2.04 -7.09
CA THR A 289 -2.65 -1.70 -6.25
C THR A 289 -2.39 -0.34 -5.59
N THR A 290 -3.36 0.21 -4.88
CA THR A 290 -3.17 1.44 -4.10
C THR A 290 -2.07 1.31 -3.04
N SER A 291 -2.05 0.20 -2.30
CA SER A 291 -1.04 -0.06 -1.27
C SER A 291 0.36 -0.12 -1.88
N THR A 292 0.54 -0.91 -2.94
CA THR A 292 1.86 -1.09 -3.56
C THR A 292 2.34 0.17 -4.28
N LEU A 293 1.44 0.98 -4.87
CA LEU A 293 1.80 2.29 -5.42
C LEU A 293 2.29 3.24 -4.33
N GLN A 294 1.58 3.31 -3.20
CA GLN A 294 1.96 4.15 -2.07
C GLN A 294 3.32 3.76 -1.49
N GLN A 295 3.57 2.45 -1.37
CA GLN A 295 4.86 1.93 -0.90
C GLN A 295 6.01 2.34 -1.82
N GLU A 296 5.88 2.10 -3.13
CA GLU A 296 6.95 2.40 -4.09
C GLU A 296 7.14 3.89 -4.33
N ALA A 297 6.06 4.69 -4.36
CA ALA A 297 6.15 6.14 -4.46
C ALA A 297 6.83 6.75 -3.22
N ASN A 298 6.61 6.19 -2.03
CA ASN A 298 7.31 6.63 -0.82
C ASN A 298 8.79 6.24 -0.84
N ARG A 299 9.11 5.02 -1.28
CA ARG A 299 10.49 4.53 -1.33
C ARG A 299 11.34 5.28 -2.36
N ARG A 300 10.80 5.50 -3.56
CA ARG A 300 11.52 6.08 -4.70
C ARG A 300 11.37 7.58 -4.82
N LEU A 301 10.13 8.03 -4.88
CA LEU A 301 9.81 9.43 -5.14
C LEU A 301 9.78 10.29 -3.88
N ASN A 302 10.05 9.68 -2.71
CA ASN A 302 10.00 10.33 -1.40
C ASN A 302 8.63 10.96 -1.09
N LEU A 303 7.56 10.48 -1.73
CA LEU A 303 6.21 11.00 -1.53
C LEU A 303 5.59 10.38 -0.28
N THR A 304 4.95 11.21 0.54
CA THR A 304 4.01 10.69 1.56
C THR A 304 2.86 9.96 0.88
N VAL A 305 2.16 9.10 1.62
CA VAL A 305 0.97 8.39 1.10
C VAL A 305 -0.10 9.39 0.62
N ARG A 306 -0.25 10.52 1.32
CA ARG A 306 -1.16 11.60 0.93
C ARG A 306 -0.76 12.28 -0.38
N GLN A 307 0.52 12.66 -0.52
CA GLN A 307 1.02 13.27 -1.75
C GLN A 307 0.86 12.31 -2.94
N THR A 308 1.16 11.03 -2.73
CA THR A 308 0.98 9.99 -3.76
C THR A 308 -0.47 9.96 -4.25
N MET A 309 -1.45 9.90 -3.35
CA MET A 309 -2.87 9.88 -3.73
C MET A 309 -3.33 11.19 -4.38
N GLN A 310 -2.79 12.34 -3.97
CA GLN A 310 -3.10 13.62 -4.61
C GLN A 310 -2.58 13.70 -6.05
N VAL A 311 -1.39 13.15 -6.32
CA VAL A 311 -0.81 13.09 -7.68
C VAL A 311 -1.60 12.08 -8.52
N ALA A 312 -1.86 10.89 -7.98
CA ALA A 312 -2.63 9.86 -8.67
C ALA A 312 -4.06 10.33 -9.02
N GLN A 313 -4.75 11.04 -8.12
CA GLN A 313 -6.05 11.67 -8.42
C GLN A 313 -5.95 12.61 -9.62
N ARG A 314 -4.91 13.47 -9.68
CA ARG A 314 -4.74 14.39 -10.82
C ARG A 314 -4.51 13.64 -12.13
N LEU A 315 -3.68 12.59 -12.10
CA LEU A 315 -3.41 11.76 -13.27
C LEU A 315 -4.69 11.05 -13.75
N TYR A 316 -5.49 10.51 -12.82
CA TYR A 316 -6.76 9.87 -13.13
C TYR A 316 -7.78 10.87 -13.72
N GLU A 317 -7.99 12.01 -13.07
CA GLU A 317 -8.92 13.06 -13.53
C GLU A 317 -8.50 13.70 -14.86
N ALA A 318 -7.23 13.61 -15.23
CA ALA A 318 -6.71 14.02 -16.53
C ALA A 318 -6.77 12.91 -17.60
N GLY A 319 -7.24 11.70 -17.24
CA GLY A 319 -7.36 10.57 -18.15
C GLY A 319 -6.04 9.88 -18.47
N HIS A 320 -5.03 9.98 -17.60
CA HIS A 320 -3.71 9.39 -17.82
C HIS A 320 -3.53 8.02 -17.17
N ILE A 321 -4.21 7.74 -16.06
CA ILE A 321 -4.17 6.43 -15.39
C ILE A 321 -5.58 5.93 -15.10
N THR A 322 -5.70 4.63 -14.83
CA THR A 322 -6.92 4.04 -14.24
C THR A 322 -7.14 4.50 -12.80
N TYR A 323 -8.32 4.20 -12.27
CA TYR A 323 -8.72 4.57 -10.93
C TYR A 323 -7.73 4.09 -9.87
N MET A 324 -7.27 5.01 -9.03
CA MET A 324 -6.13 4.79 -8.13
C MET A 324 -6.48 4.20 -6.77
N ARG A 325 -7.77 3.94 -6.49
CA ARG A 325 -8.25 3.29 -5.26
C ARG A 325 -8.74 1.88 -5.60
N THR A 326 -7.80 0.96 -5.69
CA THR A 326 -8.02 -0.42 -6.13
C THR A 326 -7.09 -1.36 -5.36
N ASP A 327 -7.63 -2.51 -4.97
CA ASP A 327 -6.88 -3.66 -4.47
C ASP A 327 -6.69 -4.74 -5.56
N SER A 328 -7.19 -4.49 -6.77
CA SER A 328 -7.06 -5.38 -7.91
C SER A 328 -5.70 -5.30 -8.57
N VAL A 329 -5.19 -6.47 -8.97
CA VAL A 329 -3.99 -6.60 -9.83
C VAL A 329 -4.37 -7.00 -11.26
N HIS A 330 -5.66 -6.98 -11.59
CA HIS A 330 -6.16 -7.33 -12.92
C HIS A 330 -5.77 -6.29 -13.98
N LEU A 331 -5.42 -6.76 -15.18
CA LEU A 331 -5.26 -5.93 -16.36
C LEU A 331 -6.21 -6.43 -17.44
N SER A 332 -6.91 -5.52 -18.11
CA SER A 332 -7.74 -5.83 -19.26
C SER A 332 -6.91 -6.39 -20.42
N GLY A 333 -7.53 -7.18 -21.29
CA GLY A 333 -6.86 -7.70 -22.49
C GLY A 333 -6.27 -6.59 -23.38
N GLN A 334 -6.93 -5.44 -23.42
CA GLN A 334 -6.43 -4.25 -24.11
C GLN A 334 -5.15 -3.70 -23.48
N ALA A 335 -5.13 -3.55 -22.14
CA ALA A 335 -3.94 -3.09 -21.43
C ALA A 335 -2.77 -4.06 -21.57
N ILE A 336 -3.03 -5.37 -21.53
CA ILE A 336 -2.02 -6.40 -21.77
C ILE A 336 -1.45 -6.28 -23.18
N GLY A 337 -2.31 -6.14 -24.20
CA GLY A 337 -1.88 -5.93 -25.58
C GLY A 337 -1.00 -4.70 -25.75
N ALA A 338 -1.41 -3.56 -25.17
CA ALA A 338 -0.66 -2.31 -25.21
C ALA A 338 0.71 -2.41 -24.51
N ALA A 339 0.76 -3.03 -23.33
CA ALA A 339 2.00 -3.27 -22.59
C ALA A 339 2.96 -4.17 -23.36
N ARG A 340 2.47 -5.28 -23.93
CA ARG A 340 3.29 -6.19 -24.76
C ARG A 340 3.83 -5.50 -26.01
N GLY A 341 2.98 -4.77 -26.74
CA GLY A 341 3.43 -4.03 -27.92
C GLY A 341 4.51 -3.00 -27.58
N LYS A 342 4.39 -2.31 -26.44
CA LYS A 342 5.40 -1.35 -25.98
C LYS A 342 6.70 -2.04 -25.57
N VAL A 343 6.63 -3.17 -24.86
CA VAL A 343 7.81 -3.98 -24.49
C VAL A 343 8.56 -4.43 -25.74
N GLU A 344 7.86 -4.98 -26.74
CA GLU A 344 8.48 -5.42 -27.99
C GLU A 344 9.18 -4.27 -28.72
N SER A 345 8.53 -3.10 -28.78
CA SER A 345 9.08 -1.92 -29.46
C SER A 345 10.33 -1.34 -28.79
N LEU A 346 10.46 -1.47 -27.47
CA LEU A 346 11.54 -0.87 -26.69
C LEU A 346 12.69 -1.84 -26.42
N TYR A 347 12.37 -3.10 -26.13
CA TYR A 347 13.33 -4.08 -25.62
C TYR A 347 13.52 -5.29 -26.54
N GLY A 348 12.66 -5.49 -27.54
CA GLY A 348 12.70 -6.66 -28.42
C GLY A 348 11.80 -7.81 -27.97
N LYS A 349 11.61 -8.78 -28.87
CA LYS A 349 10.70 -9.93 -28.66
C LYS A 349 11.17 -10.86 -27.55
N GLU A 350 12.47 -10.98 -27.34
CA GLU A 350 13.10 -11.81 -26.32
C GLU A 350 12.78 -11.34 -24.89
N TYR A 351 12.39 -10.07 -24.72
CA TYR A 351 11.97 -9.51 -23.43
C TYR A 351 10.47 -9.68 -23.17
N LEU A 352 9.69 -10.23 -24.10
CA LEU A 352 8.30 -10.57 -23.85
C LEU A 352 8.18 -11.85 -23.02
N SER A 353 7.22 -11.87 -22.10
CA SER A 353 6.75 -13.13 -21.54
C SER A 353 6.22 -14.05 -22.65
N PRO A 354 6.49 -15.36 -22.59
CA PRO A 354 6.09 -16.32 -23.63
C PRO A 354 4.59 -16.28 -23.94
N SER A 355 3.77 -16.06 -22.91
CA SER A 355 2.33 -15.86 -23.00
C SER A 355 1.91 -14.64 -22.19
N PRO A 356 0.76 -13.99 -22.53
CA PRO A 356 0.15 -12.97 -21.68
C PRO A 356 0.10 -13.38 -20.20
N ARG A 357 0.55 -12.50 -19.30
CA ARG A 357 0.50 -12.75 -17.86
C ARG A 357 -0.72 -12.12 -17.23
N ASN A 358 -1.49 -12.94 -16.53
CA ASN A 358 -2.57 -12.50 -15.67
C ASN A 358 -2.17 -12.69 -14.21
N PHE A 359 -2.40 -11.68 -13.38
CA PHE A 359 -2.16 -11.74 -11.94
C PHE A 359 -3.50 -11.93 -11.23
N LYS A 360 -3.50 -12.77 -10.19
CA LYS A 360 -4.70 -13.04 -9.38
C LYS A 360 -4.68 -12.18 -8.12
N THR A 361 -5.77 -11.48 -7.87
CA THR A 361 -6.00 -10.75 -6.62
C THR A 361 -6.16 -11.73 -5.47
N LYS A 362 -5.58 -11.42 -4.30
CA LYS A 362 -5.59 -12.31 -3.13
C LYS A 362 -6.80 -12.08 -2.20
N SER A 363 -7.37 -10.88 -2.16
CA SER A 363 -8.54 -10.58 -1.34
C SER A 363 -9.82 -11.07 -2.04
N LYS A 364 -10.68 -11.78 -1.30
CA LYS A 364 -12.05 -12.09 -1.74
C LYS A 364 -12.94 -10.83 -1.82
N ALA A 365 -12.62 -9.82 -1.00
CA ALA A 365 -13.31 -8.52 -0.96
C ALA A 365 -12.91 -7.54 -2.07
N ALA A 366 -11.89 -7.89 -2.88
CA ALA A 366 -11.60 -7.11 -4.08
C ALA A 366 -12.78 -7.23 -5.02
N GLN A 367 -13.45 -6.10 -5.28
CA GLN A 367 -14.43 -6.03 -6.35
C GLN A 367 -13.69 -6.34 -7.66
N GLU A 368 -13.92 -7.54 -8.22
CA GLU A 368 -13.33 -7.99 -9.48
C GLU A 368 -13.62 -7.04 -10.66
N ALA A 369 -14.56 -6.10 -10.47
CA ALA A 369 -14.88 -5.02 -11.40
C ALA A 369 -13.79 -3.93 -11.51
N HIS A 370 -12.80 -3.88 -10.61
CA HIS A 370 -11.72 -2.89 -10.67
C HIS A 370 -10.48 -3.42 -11.38
N GLU A 371 -9.86 -2.54 -12.15
CA GLU A 371 -8.56 -2.79 -12.78
C GLU A 371 -7.43 -2.32 -11.86
N ALA A 372 -6.23 -2.83 -12.07
CA ALA A 372 -5.02 -2.32 -11.43
C ALA A 372 -4.75 -0.86 -11.83
N ILE A 373 -3.89 -0.18 -11.06
CA ILE A 373 -3.38 1.15 -11.40
C ILE A 373 -2.37 1.01 -12.53
N ARG A 374 -2.75 1.49 -13.72
CA ARG A 374 -1.98 1.42 -14.97
C ARG A 374 -2.20 2.67 -15.82
N PRO A 375 -1.38 2.92 -16.86
CA PRO A 375 -1.68 3.96 -17.86
C PRO A 375 -3.04 3.73 -18.52
N ALA A 376 -3.83 4.79 -18.69
CA ALA A 376 -5.16 4.75 -19.30
C ALA A 376 -5.10 4.61 -20.83
N GLY A 377 -6.18 4.10 -21.42
CA GLY A 377 -6.36 4.02 -22.87
C GLY A 377 -5.67 2.83 -23.53
N THR A 378 -5.62 2.88 -24.87
CA THR A 378 -5.26 1.73 -25.71
C THR A 378 -3.78 1.69 -26.07
N SER A 379 -3.00 2.68 -25.66
CA SER A 379 -1.58 2.82 -25.96
C SER A 379 -0.80 3.22 -24.72
N MET A 380 0.40 2.65 -24.56
CA MET A 380 1.30 2.93 -23.43
C MET A 380 2.15 4.17 -23.72
N LEU A 381 1.53 5.35 -23.73
CA LEU A 381 2.23 6.63 -23.91
C LEU A 381 3.23 6.88 -22.78
N THR A 382 4.35 7.52 -23.08
CA THR A 382 5.36 7.93 -22.11
C THR A 382 4.96 9.25 -21.43
N ALA A 383 5.55 9.55 -20.27
CA ALA A 383 5.33 10.83 -19.59
C ALA A 383 5.68 12.05 -20.47
N ALA A 384 6.70 11.90 -21.34
CA ALA A 384 7.12 12.93 -22.28
C ALA A 384 6.10 13.16 -23.40
N GLU A 385 5.52 12.09 -23.97
CA GLU A 385 4.44 12.19 -24.96
C GLU A 385 3.20 12.86 -24.38
N LEU A 386 2.90 12.60 -23.09
CA LEU A 386 1.82 13.25 -22.34
C LEU A 386 2.17 14.66 -21.84
N ARG A 387 3.43 15.10 -21.98
CA ARG A 387 3.96 16.39 -21.50
C ARG A 387 3.69 16.61 -20.00
N LEU A 388 3.80 15.56 -19.20
CA LEU A 388 3.61 15.64 -17.75
C LEU A 388 4.79 16.38 -17.10
N PRO A 389 4.55 17.31 -16.15
CA PRO A 389 5.61 17.98 -15.44
C PRO A 389 5.95 17.33 -14.10
N GLY A 390 7.22 17.43 -13.69
CA GLY A 390 7.67 17.19 -12.31
C GLY A 390 7.17 15.89 -11.69
N VAL A 391 6.53 15.99 -10.53
CA VAL A 391 6.06 14.83 -9.74
C VAL A 391 4.96 14.03 -10.45
N ASP A 392 4.16 14.67 -11.31
CA ASP A 392 3.11 13.99 -12.07
C ASP A 392 3.74 13.05 -13.11
N ALA A 393 4.83 13.50 -13.76
CA ALA A 393 5.63 12.67 -14.66
C ALA A 393 6.29 11.51 -13.93
N ALA A 394 6.90 11.77 -12.78
CA ALA A 394 7.62 10.76 -12.01
C ALA A 394 6.70 9.63 -11.51
N LEU A 395 5.50 9.97 -10.99
CA LEU A 395 4.54 8.95 -10.55
C LEU A 395 3.95 8.18 -11.74
N TYR A 396 3.65 8.87 -12.84
CA TYR A 396 3.18 8.22 -14.06
C TYR A 396 4.23 7.25 -14.62
N GLU A 397 5.49 7.65 -14.68
CA GLU A 397 6.59 6.81 -15.17
C GLU A 397 6.77 5.57 -14.30
N LEU A 398 6.65 5.71 -12.98
CA LEU A 398 6.67 4.57 -12.05
C LEU A 398 5.55 3.57 -12.39
N ILE A 399 4.31 4.05 -12.56
CA ILE A 399 3.14 3.25 -12.94
C ILE A 399 3.34 2.57 -14.30
N TRP A 400 3.84 3.32 -15.27
CA TRP A 400 4.08 2.86 -16.63
C TRP A 400 5.15 1.76 -16.67
N LYS A 401 6.29 1.96 -16.00
CA LYS A 401 7.38 0.95 -15.90
C LYS A 401 6.90 -0.33 -15.22
N ARG A 402 6.17 -0.23 -14.09
CA ARG A 402 5.61 -1.40 -13.40
C ARG A 402 4.64 -2.17 -14.31
N THR A 403 3.76 -1.48 -15.02
CA THR A 403 2.79 -2.08 -15.93
C THR A 403 3.49 -2.85 -17.06
N MET A 404 4.51 -2.28 -17.70
CA MET A 404 5.28 -2.98 -18.73
C MET A 404 6.00 -4.21 -18.19
N ALA A 405 6.71 -4.07 -17.07
CA ALA A 405 7.44 -5.18 -16.43
C ALA A 405 6.56 -6.40 -16.19
N THR A 406 5.26 -6.20 -15.90
CA THR A 406 4.32 -7.31 -15.67
C THR A 406 4.14 -8.24 -16.87
N GLN A 407 4.40 -7.74 -18.09
CA GLN A 407 4.29 -8.52 -19.33
C GLN A 407 5.65 -8.93 -19.91
N MET A 408 6.75 -8.62 -19.22
CA MET A 408 8.10 -8.99 -19.63
C MET A 408 8.47 -10.43 -19.22
N ALA A 409 9.54 -10.94 -19.83
CA ALA A 409 10.15 -12.22 -19.49
C ALA A 409 10.69 -12.23 -18.04
N ASP A 410 10.78 -13.42 -17.45
CA ASP A 410 11.39 -13.59 -16.12
C ASP A 410 12.87 -13.19 -16.18
N ALA A 411 13.40 -12.64 -15.08
CA ALA A 411 14.83 -12.48 -14.94
C ALA A 411 15.46 -13.81 -14.51
N LYS A 412 16.64 -14.13 -15.04
CA LYS A 412 17.40 -15.34 -14.70
C LYS A 412 18.71 -14.95 -14.04
N GLN A 413 19.00 -15.56 -12.91
CA GLN A 413 20.25 -15.40 -12.18
C GLN A 413 20.88 -16.76 -11.93
N LEU A 414 22.19 -16.83 -11.96
CA LEU A 414 22.97 -17.95 -11.46
C LEU A 414 23.48 -17.56 -10.08
N ARG A 415 23.10 -18.31 -9.04
CA ARG A 415 23.68 -18.16 -7.70
C ARG A 415 24.71 -19.24 -7.48
N VAL A 416 25.91 -18.84 -7.09
CA VAL A 416 27.01 -19.75 -6.77
C VAL A 416 27.31 -19.60 -5.28
N SER A 417 27.46 -20.72 -4.59
CA SER A 417 27.99 -20.75 -3.23
C SER A 417 29.18 -21.70 -3.20
N ALA A 418 30.32 -21.21 -2.74
CA ALA A 418 31.49 -22.03 -2.47
C ALA A 418 31.71 -22.14 -0.97
N SER A 419 31.97 -23.35 -0.49
CA SER A 419 32.51 -23.63 0.84
C SER A 419 34.02 -23.84 0.71
N ILE A 420 34.77 -23.14 1.55
CA ILE A 420 36.22 -23.12 1.57
C ILE A 420 36.63 -23.63 2.94
N ARG A 421 37.30 -24.78 2.99
CA ARG A 421 37.68 -25.46 4.23
C ARG A 421 39.20 -25.48 4.38
N GLY A 422 39.65 -25.30 5.61
CA GLY A 422 41.04 -25.43 6.02
C GLY A 422 41.06 -25.80 7.50
N ASP A 423 41.67 -26.93 7.84
CA ASP A 423 41.61 -27.54 9.17
C ASP A 423 40.17 -27.56 9.75
N ASP A 424 39.97 -26.92 10.90
CA ASP A 424 38.70 -26.85 11.62
C ASP A 424 37.80 -25.67 11.20
N PHE A 425 38.17 -24.94 10.14
CA PHE A 425 37.50 -23.72 9.70
C PHE A 425 36.75 -23.90 8.39
N GLU A 426 35.54 -23.34 8.32
CA GLU A 426 34.77 -23.26 7.07
C GLU A 426 34.35 -21.81 6.78
N PHE A 427 34.80 -21.30 5.64
CA PHE A 427 34.37 -20.05 5.05
C PHE A 427 33.36 -20.28 3.93
N LYS A 428 32.45 -19.33 3.72
CA LYS A 428 31.45 -19.40 2.66
C LYS A 428 31.49 -18.15 1.79
N ALA A 429 31.84 -18.34 0.52
CA ALA A 429 31.73 -17.33 -0.51
C ALA A 429 30.38 -17.47 -1.23
N ARG A 430 29.75 -16.34 -1.59
CA ARG A 430 28.49 -16.32 -2.35
C ARG A 430 28.60 -15.35 -3.52
N GLY A 431 28.30 -15.86 -4.70
CA GLY A 431 28.17 -15.08 -5.91
C GLY A 431 26.76 -15.11 -6.46
N ASN A 432 26.41 -14.06 -7.19
CA ASN A 432 25.30 -14.09 -8.11
C ASN A 432 25.63 -13.34 -9.41
N THR A 433 25.21 -13.92 -10.53
CA THR A 433 25.40 -13.36 -11.87
C THR A 433 24.05 -13.31 -12.57
N LEU A 434 23.73 -12.19 -13.21
CA LEU A 434 22.54 -11.98 -14.01
C LEU A 434 22.73 -12.61 -15.39
N VAL A 435 22.19 -13.82 -15.56
CA VAL A 435 22.18 -14.51 -16.84
C VAL A 435 21.26 -13.81 -17.84
N PHE A 436 20.13 -13.28 -17.37
CA PHE A 436 19.18 -12.54 -18.20
C PHE A 436 18.36 -11.55 -17.38
N ALA A 437 18.38 -10.27 -17.77
CA ALA A 437 17.71 -9.21 -17.04
C ALA A 437 16.18 -9.32 -17.02
N GLY A 438 15.56 -9.84 -18.09
CA GLY A 438 14.10 -9.91 -18.22
C GLY A 438 13.42 -8.58 -17.86
N PHE A 439 12.38 -8.65 -17.02
CA PHE A 439 11.62 -7.47 -16.56
C PHE A 439 12.46 -6.42 -15.81
N ARG A 440 13.64 -6.79 -15.27
CA ARG A 440 14.49 -5.87 -14.51
C ARG A 440 15.06 -4.74 -15.37
N ARG A 441 15.10 -4.89 -16.70
CA ARG A 441 15.43 -3.77 -17.61
C ARG A 441 14.42 -2.62 -17.56
N ALA A 442 13.15 -2.90 -17.29
CA ALA A 442 12.13 -1.86 -17.17
C ALA A 442 11.91 -1.43 -15.72
N TYR A 443 12.06 -2.36 -14.77
CA TYR A 443 11.67 -2.12 -13.39
C TYR A 443 12.42 -3.03 -12.39
N VAL A 444 13.16 -2.43 -11.45
CA VAL A 444 13.65 -3.09 -10.24
C VAL A 444 12.99 -2.45 -9.03
N GLU A 445 12.40 -3.23 -8.12
CA GLU A 445 11.68 -2.70 -6.94
C GLU A 445 12.62 -1.89 -6.03
N GLY A 446 12.29 -0.62 -5.83
CA GLY A 446 13.06 0.27 -4.98
C GLY A 446 14.34 0.91 -5.51
N SER A 447 14.52 1.05 -6.84
CA SER A 447 15.57 1.89 -7.47
C SER A 447 15.03 2.73 -8.62
N ASP A 448 15.56 3.93 -8.83
CA ASP A 448 15.19 4.81 -9.95
C ASP A 448 16.04 4.58 -11.21
N ASP A 449 17.18 3.89 -11.07
CA ASP A 449 18.04 3.47 -12.17
C ASP A 449 18.17 1.94 -12.18
N PRO A 450 17.41 1.26 -13.05
CA PRO A 450 17.50 -0.18 -13.18
C PRO A 450 18.87 -0.65 -13.67
N GLU A 451 19.59 0.12 -14.51
CA GLU A 451 20.88 -0.30 -15.06
C GLU A 451 21.97 -0.25 -14.00
N ALA A 452 22.09 0.88 -13.29
CA ALA A 452 23.03 1.00 -12.17
C ALA A 452 22.80 -0.05 -11.08
N GLN A 453 21.53 -0.37 -10.80
CA GLN A 453 21.22 -1.39 -9.78
C GLN A 453 21.43 -2.83 -10.28
N LEU A 454 21.40 -3.10 -11.59
CA LEU A 454 21.71 -4.44 -12.08
C LEU A 454 23.18 -4.77 -11.87
N GLU A 455 24.08 -3.79 -11.98
CA GLU A 455 25.51 -3.94 -11.69
C GLU A 455 25.76 -4.13 -10.18
N ASP A 456 25.15 -3.30 -9.32
CA ASP A 456 25.24 -3.46 -7.85
C ASP A 456 24.69 -4.79 -7.33
N LEU A 457 23.83 -5.44 -8.13
CA LEU A 457 23.25 -6.72 -7.77
C LEU A 457 24.16 -7.89 -8.10
N GLU A 458 25.20 -7.76 -8.92
CA GLU A 458 26.10 -8.85 -9.26
C GLU A 458 27.28 -8.95 -8.29
N VAL A 459 27.54 -10.17 -7.84
CA VAL A 459 28.78 -10.52 -7.13
C VAL A 459 29.33 -11.73 -7.86
N VAL A 460 30.32 -11.54 -8.73
CA VAL A 460 30.85 -12.63 -9.54
C VAL A 460 31.97 -13.32 -8.77
N LEU A 461 31.81 -14.62 -8.52
CA LEU A 461 32.92 -15.44 -8.02
C LEU A 461 33.78 -15.89 -9.20
N PRO A 462 35.10 -16.05 -9.02
CA PRO A 462 35.92 -16.70 -10.03
C PRO A 462 35.44 -18.15 -10.26
N PRO A 463 35.83 -18.79 -11.38
CA PRO A 463 35.62 -20.21 -11.57
C PRO A 463 36.26 -21.00 -10.42
N LEU A 464 35.45 -21.79 -9.72
CA LEU A 464 35.87 -22.62 -8.59
C LEU A 464 35.37 -24.05 -8.81
N ALA A 465 36.20 -25.04 -8.50
CA ALA A 465 35.85 -26.45 -8.47
C ALA A 465 36.23 -27.07 -7.12
N THR A 466 35.48 -28.09 -6.70
CA THR A 466 35.84 -28.87 -5.50
C THR A 466 37.26 -29.43 -5.63
N GLY A 467 38.07 -29.25 -4.59
CA GLY A 467 39.48 -29.62 -4.53
C GLY A 467 40.44 -28.53 -5.04
N ASP A 468 39.95 -27.39 -5.51
CA ASP A 468 40.83 -26.26 -5.85
C ASP A 468 41.49 -25.68 -4.60
N SER A 469 42.81 -25.57 -4.61
CA SER A 469 43.54 -24.77 -3.62
C SER A 469 43.35 -23.28 -3.89
N VAL A 470 43.12 -22.51 -2.82
CA VAL A 470 42.94 -21.05 -2.87
C VAL A 470 43.99 -20.35 -2.01
N GLU A 471 44.50 -19.24 -2.50
CA GLU A 471 45.50 -18.45 -1.79
C GLU A 471 44.81 -17.47 -0.83
N THR A 472 45.13 -17.53 0.46
CA THR A 472 44.67 -16.53 1.43
C THR A 472 45.42 -15.22 1.24
N ARG A 473 44.71 -14.15 0.87
CA ARG A 473 45.27 -12.79 0.72
C ARG A 473 45.19 -12.02 2.04
N GLU A 474 44.04 -12.08 2.67
CA GLU A 474 43.75 -11.34 3.89
C GLU A 474 42.77 -12.14 4.76
N ILE A 475 42.96 -12.07 6.07
CA ILE A 475 41.96 -12.44 7.07
C ILE A 475 41.78 -11.23 7.99
N ARG A 476 40.55 -10.75 8.09
CA ARG A 476 40.20 -9.54 8.84
C ARG A 476 39.09 -9.83 9.86
N PRO A 477 39.24 -9.36 11.10
CA PRO A 477 38.16 -9.33 12.08
C PRO A 477 37.00 -8.46 11.62
N GLU A 478 35.77 -8.97 11.77
CA GLU A 478 34.55 -8.20 11.58
C GLU A 478 33.72 -8.19 12.87
N SER A 479 33.25 -7.01 13.25
CA SER A 479 32.36 -6.83 14.38
C SER A 479 30.93 -6.65 13.89
N HIS A 480 30.01 -7.28 14.59
CA HIS A 480 28.60 -7.23 14.27
C HIS A 480 27.78 -6.95 15.52
N GLU A 481 26.69 -6.23 15.30
CA GLU A 481 25.69 -6.00 16.33
C GLU A 481 24.30 -6.26 15.76
N THR A 482 23.45 -6.89 16.57
CA THR A 482 22.03 -6.96 16.25
C THR A 482 21.40 -5.58 16.34
N ARG A 483 20.47 -5.28 15.44
CA ARG A 483 19.78 -3.99 15.41
C ARG A 483 18.33 -4.14 15.87
N PRO A 484 17.80 -3.14 16.61
CA PRO A 484 16.40 -3.15 16.99
C PRO A 484 15.50 -3.10 15.74
N PRO A 485 14.27 -3.64 15.80
CA PRO A 485 13.37 -3.65 14.65
C PRO A 485 13.15 -2.24 14.11
N ALA A 486 13.21 -2.10 12.78
CA ALA A 486 13.11 -0.79 12.14
C ALA A 486 11.76 -0.13 12.46
N ARG A 487 11.76 1.18 12.73
CA ARG A 487 10.52 1.94 12.86
C ARG A 487 9.74 1.89 11.54
N TYR A 488 8.42 2.05 11.64
CA TYR A 488 7.60 2.19 10.45
C TYR A 488 7.94 3.48 9.69
N THR A 489 7.85 3.42 8.37
CA THR A 489 7.70 4.57 7.48
C THR A 489 6.25 4.62 7.01
N ASP A 490 5.86 5.65 6.25
CA ASP A 490 4.56 5.65 5.55
C ASP A 490 4.38 4.34 4.74
N ALA A 491 5.39 3.92 3.98
CA ALA A 491 5.35 2.68 3.20
C ALA A 491 5.15 1.43 4.06
N SER A 492 6.00 1.23 5.08
CA SER A 492 5.93 0.00 5.88
C SER A 492 4.73 -0.04 6.82
N LEU A 493 4.16 1.11 7.21
CA LEU A 493 2.89 1.15 7.93
C LEU A 493 1.72 0.77 7.02
N VAL A 494 1.66 1.29 5.79
CA VAL A 494 0.62 0.87 4.83
C VAL A 494 0.70 -0.62 4.53
N LYS A 495 1.92 -1.16 4.37
CA LYS A 495 2.13 -2.60 4.22
C LYS A 495 1.63 -3.41 5.42
N ALA A 496 1.87 -2.91 6.64
CA ALA A 496 1.37 -3.55 7.85
C ALA A 496 -0.16 -3.51 7.94
N LEU A 497 -0.78 -2.34 7.69
CA LEU A 497 -2.23 -2.18 7.66
C LEU A 497 -2.89 -3.16 6.67
N GLU A 498 -2.35 -3.26 5.45
CA GLU A 498 -2.84 -4.21 4.44
C GLU A 498 -2.68 -5.67 4.89
N ALA A 499 -1.54 -6.03 5.48
CA ALA A 499 -1.26 -7.40 5.95
C ALA A 499 -2.21 -7.83 7.09
N GLU A 500 -2.55 -6.90 7.99
CA GLU A 500 -3.50 -7.13 9.09
C GLU A 500 -4.98 -7.06 8.63
N GLY A 501 -5.24 -6.72 7.36
CA GLY A 501 -6.60 -6.52 6.83
C GLY A 501 -7.27 -5.23 7.34
N ILE A 502 -6.48 -4.30 7.87
CA ILE A 502 -6.93 -3.03 8.43
C ILE A 502 -6.90 -1.94 7.36
N GLY A 503 -8.03 -1.27 7.19
CA GLY A 503 -8.17 -0.23 6.18
C GLY A 503 -8.35 -0.80 4.77
N ARG A 504 -8.50 0.09 3.81
CA ARG A 504 -8.85 -0.19 2.41
C ARG A 504 -8.11 0.80 1.52
N PRO A 505 -8.05 0.58 0.19
CA PRO A 505 -7.49 1.53 -0.76
C PRO A 505 -7.91 3.00 -0.54
N SER A 506 -9.15 3.24 -0.13
CA SER A 506 -9.70 4.56 0.16
C SER A 506 -9.25 5.17 1.50
N THR A 507 -8.73 4.36 2.44
CA THR A 507 -8.46 4.81 3.82
C THR A 507 -6.99 4.82 4.21
N TYR A 508 -6.09 4.06 3.55
CA TYR A 508 -4.66 4.00 3.92
C TYR A 508 -4.01 5.38 4.10
N ALA A 509 -4.13 6.25 3.10
CA ALA A 509 -3.54 7.59 3.16
C ALA A 509 -4.18 8.46 4.26
N THR A 510 -5.49 8.34 4.43
CA THR A 510 -6.25 9.09 5.44
C THR A 510 -5.89 8.65 6.86
N ILE A 511 -5.68 7.35 7.09
CA ILE A 511 -5.27 6.81 8.39
C ILE A 511 -3.92 7.41 8.81
N VAL A 512 -2.90 7.27 7.94
CA VAL A 512 -1.54 7.77 8.20
C VAL A 512 -1.51 9.29 8.38
N ASP A 513 -2.23 10.03 7.54
CA ASP A 513 -2.33 11.49 7.64
C ASP A 513 -3.06 11.92 8.93
N THR A 514 -4.10 11.20 9.34
CA THR A 514 -4.87 11.52 10.55
C THR A 514 -4.05 11.32 11.82
N ILE A 515 -3.35 10.19 11.96
CA ILE A 515 -2.54 9.93 13.17
C ILE A 515 -1.38 10.93 13.30
N ARG A 516 -0.87 11.43 12.17
CA ARG A 516 0.16 12.47 12.13
C ARG A 516 -0.41 13.84 12.50
N GLN A 517 -1.55 14.24 11.91
CA GLN A 517 -2.19 15.52 12.20
C GLN A 517 -2.68 15.64 13.64
N ARG A 518 -3.10 14.52 14.24
CA ARG A 518 -3.54 14.45 15.65
C ARG A 518 -2.39 14.39 16.65
N GLY A 519 -1.14 14.44 16.21
CA GLY A 519 0.03 14.44 17.09
C GLY A 519 0.37 13.09 17.73
N TYR A 520 -0.23 11.99 17.28
CA TYR A 520 0.11 10.66 17.79
C TYR A 520 1.47 10.18 17.29
N VAL A 521 1.84 10.56 16.07
CA VAL A 521 3.14 10.21 15.48
C VAL A 521 3.84 11.45 14.94
N ALA A 522 5.14 11.53 15.17
CA ALA A 522 6.03 12.52 14.59
C ALA A 522 6.88 11.87 13.48
N GLY A 523 7.11 12.62 12.41
CA GLY A 523 8.04 12.21 11.35
C GLY A 523 9.48 12.56 11.72
N ARG A 524 10.39 11.58 11.73
CA ARG A 524 11.83 11.79 11.87
C ARG A 524 12.58 10.96 10.83
N ASN A 525 13.25 11.60 9.88
CA ASN A 525 13.99 10.92 8.80
C ASN A 525 13.13 9.83 8.09
N LYS A 526 11.91 10.18 7.67
CA LYS A 526 10.87 9.29 7.10
C LYS A 526 10.27 8.24 8.05
N GLN A 527 10.85 8.05 9.23
CA GLN A 527 10.29 7.14 10.25
C GLN A 527 9.15 7.81 11.01
N LEU A 528 8.16 7.02 11.39
CA LEU A 528 7.06 7.36 12.28
C LEU A 528 7.48 7.02 13.71
N VAL A 529 7.58 8.04 14.56
CA VAL A 529 7.92 7.90 15.97
C VAL A 529 6.68 8.21 16.80
N PRO A 530 6.22 7.31 17.68
CA PRO A 530 5.05 7.60 18.53
C PRO A 530 5.40 8.67 19.58
N THR A 531 4.43 9.53 19.88
CA THR A 531 4.55 10.52 20.97
C THR A 531 4.18 9.91 22.32
N PHE A 532 4.51 10.58 23.42
CA PHE A 532 4.06 10.12 24.75
C PHE A 532 2.54 10.09 24.88
N ILE A 533 1.83 10.97 24.17
CA ILE A 533 0.37 10.93 24.08
C ILE A 533 -0.11 9.65 23.38
N ALA A 534 0.56 9.21 22.32
CA ALA A 534 0.24 7.93 21.69
C ALA A 534 0.40 6.76 22.66
N PHE A 535 1.47 6.73 23.47
CA PHE A 535 1.62 5.72 24.52
C PHE A 535 0.49 5.77 25.56
N ALA A 536 0.15 6.97 26.04
CA ALA A 536 -0.90 7.13 27.06
C ALA A 536 -2.29 6.73 26.54
N VAL A 537 -2.66 7.16 25.31
CA VAL A 537 -3.93 6.79 24.68
C VAL A 537 -3.97 5.31 24.38
N THR A 538 -2.90 4.75 23.81
CA THR A 538 -2.83 3.30 23.51
C THR A 538 -2.96 2.47 24.78
N GLY A 539 -2.21 2.80 25.85
CA GLY A 539 -2.30 2.07 27.12
C GLY A 539 -3.69 2.15 27.79
N LEU A 540 -4.35 3.31 27.72
CA LEU A 540 -5.72 3.46 28.22
C LEU A 540 -6.70 2.58 27.44
N LEU A 541 -6.60 2.56 26.11
CA LEU A 541 -7.47 1.77 25.25
C LEU A 541 -7.19 0.27 25.38
N GLU A 542 -5.93 -0.16 25.45
CA GLU A 542 -5.58 -1.57 25.68
C GLU A 542 -6.14 -2.11 27.01
N THR A 543 -6.17 -1.28 28.05
CA THR A 543 -6.61 -1.72 29.38
C THR A 543 -8.13 -1.79 29.52
N HIS A 544 -8.87 -0.93 28.81
CA HIS A 544 -10.30 -0.74 29.04
C HIS A 544 -11.19 -0.98 27.81
N PHE A 545 -10.60 -1.10 26.62
CA PHE A 545 -11.27 -1.20 25.33
C PHE A 545 -10.43 -2.05 24.36
N GLU A 546 -9.99 -3.22 24.81
CA GLU A 546 -9.03 -4.08 24.09
C GLU A 546 -9.46 -4.35 22.64
N ASP A 547 -10.71 -4.75 22.43
CA ASP A 547 -11.27 -5.04 21.10
C ASP A 547 -11.13 -3.85 20.13
N LEU A 548 -11.32 -2.62 20.59
CA LEU A 548 -11.26 -1.43 19.73
C LEU A 548 -9.86 -1.09 19.24
N VAL A 549 -8.83 -1.65 19.88
CA VAL A 549 -7.44 -1.50 19.46
C VAL A 549 -6.84 -2.83 18.99
N ASP A 550 -7.62 -3.90 18.93
CA ASP A 550 -7.21 -5.18 18.40
C ASP A 550 -7.21 -5.18 16.85
N PRO A 551 -6.08 -5.55 16.20
CA PRO A 551 -6.01 -5.71 14.75
C PRO A 551 -7.05 -6.69 14.19
N GLY A 552 -7.27 -7.83 14.86
CA GLY A 552 -8.19 -8.87 14.45
C GLY A 552 -9.63 -8.39 14.47
N PHE A 553 -10.08 -7.81 15.58
CA PHE A 553 -11.41 -7.21 15.70
C PHE A 553 -11.67 -6.14 14.63
N THR A 554 -10.71 -5.24 14.41
CA THR A 554 -10.84 -4.21 13.38
C THR A 554 -10.91 -4.81 11.97
N SER A 555 -10.17 -5.88 11.70
CA SER A 555 -10.22 -6.63 10.43
C SER A 555 -11.60 -7.27 10.21
N GLU A 556 -12.18 -7.90 11.24
CA GLU A 556 -13.52 -8.49 11.18
C GLU A 556 -14.61 -7.44 10.90
N MET A 557 -14.50 -6.26 11.51
CA MET A 557 -15.43 -5.17 11.21
C MET A 557 -15.33 -4.69 9.76
N GLU A 558 -14.12 -4.63 9.21
CA GLU A 558 -13.95 -4.28 7.81
C GLU A 558 -14.51 -5.37 6.88
N LYS A 559 -14.44 -6.66 7.25
CA LYS A 559 -15.12 -7.75 6.52
C LYS A 559 -16.63 -7.66 6.62
N GLY A 560 -17.19 -7.31 7.79
CA GLY A 560 -18.63 -7.07 7.94
C GLY A 560 -19.12 -5.95 7.03
N LEU A 561 -18.35 -4.86 6.90
CA LEU A 561 -18.63 -3.79 5.93
C LEU A 561 -18.49 -4.22 4.48
N ASP A 562 -17.71 -5.26 4.17
CA ASP A 562 -17.64 -5.87 2.85
C ASP A 562 -18.87 -6.76 2.61
N ALA A 563 -19.27 -7.57 3.58
CA ALA A 563 -20.47 -8.41 3.53
C ALA A 563 -21.76 -7.58 3.35
N ILE A 564 -21.87 -6.41 3.99
CA ILE A 564 -22.98 -5.47 3.73
C ILE A 564 -22.96 -5.01 2.28
N ALA A 565 -21.78 -4.68 1.76
CA ALA A 565 -21.64 -4.18 0.39
C ALA A 565 -22.01 -5.24 -0.66
N ASP A 566 -21.79 -6.51 -0.34
CA ASP A 566 -22.15 -7.66 -1.17
C ASP A 566 -23.61 -8.11 -0.95
N GLY A 567 -24.33 -7.49 0.00
CA GLY A 567 -25.73 -7.80 0.33
C GLY A 567 -25.92 -9.07 1.16
N GLU A 568 -24.85 -9.57 1.79
CA GLU A 568 -24.86 -10.79 2.60
C GLU A 568 -25.32 -10.52 4.05
N VAL A 569 -25.17 -9.28 4.53
CA VAL A 569 -25.48 -8.87 5.91
C VAL A 569 -26.28 -7.56 5.87
N ASP A 570 -27.34 -7.45 6.69
CA ASP A 570 -28.04 -6.17 6.88
C ASP A 570 -27.20 -5.21 7.73
N TRP A 571 -27.13 -3.96 7.28
CA TRP A 571 -26.25 -2.97 7.90
C TRP A 571 -26.69 -2.55 9.31
N ARG A 572 -28.00 -2.62 9.61
CA ARG A 572 -28.52 -2.31 10.95
C ARG A 572 -28.24 -3.45 11.90
N GLU A 573 -28.44 -4.70 11.46
CA GLU A 573 -28.06 -5.88 12.24
C GLU A 573 -26.57 -5.87 12.59
N PHE A 574 -25.71 -5.52 11.64
CA PHE A 574 -24.28 -5.33 11.87
C PHE A 574 -23.98 -4.26 12.92
N LEU A 575 -24.63 -3.10 12.83
CA LEU A 575 -24.44 -2.02 13.81
C LEU A 575 -25.00 -2.37 15.19
N ASP A 576 -26.11 -3.10 15.25
CA ASP A 576 -26.72 -3.56 16.51
C ASP A 576 -25.83 -4.58 17.21
N GLN A 577 -25.31 -5.56 16.47
CA GLN A 577 -24.34 -6.50 17.00
C GLN A 577 -23.08 -5.79 17.54
N PHE A 578 -22.59 -4.76 16.83
CA PHE A 578 -21.44 -3.99 17.30
C PHE A 578 -21.76 -3.14 18.54
N TYR A 579 -22.92 -2.47 18.57
CA TYR A 579 -23.22 -1.50 19.61
C TYR A 579 -23.82 -2.15 20.86
N ARG A 580 -24.75 -3.10 20.69
CA ARG A 580 -25.56 -3.73 21.74
C ARG A 580 -25.33 -5.22 21.94
N GLY A 581 -24.42 -5.83 21.17
CA GLY A 581 -24.07 -7.24 21.33
C GLY A 581 -23.56 -7.57 22.74
N GLU A 582 -23.40 -8.86 23.04
CA GLU A 582 -22.92 -9.35 24.34
C GLU A 582 -21.55 -8.73 24.75
N ASN A 583 -20.72 -8.41 23.76
CA ASN A 583 -19.47 -7.64 23.91
C ASN A 583 -19.53 -6.30 23.15
N GLY A 584 -20.73 -5.71 23.07
CA GLY A 584 -21.01 -4.50 22.29
C GLY A 584 -20.43 -3.25 22.92
N PHE A 585 -20.27 -2.20 22.12
CA PHE A 585 -19.65 -0.93 22.55
C PHE A 585 -20.42 -0.16 23.64
N GLU A 586 -21.73 -0.40 23.80
CA GLU A 586 -22.55 0.17 24.87
C GLU A 586 -22.33 -0.52 26.22
N GLY A 587 -21.90 -1.79 26.20
CA GLY A 587 -21.79 -2.70 27.36
C GLY A 587 -20.66 -2.43 28.33
#